data_AF-A0AAU5A599-F1
#
_entry.id   AF-A0AAU5A599-F1
#
_cell.length_a   1.000
_cell.length_b   1.000
_cell.length_c   1.000
_cell.angle_alpha   90.00
_cell.angle_beta   90.00
_cell.angle_gamma   90.00
#
_symmetry.space_group_name_H-M   'P 1'
#
loop_
_entity.id
_entity.type
_entity.pdbx_description
1 polymer ?
#
loop_
_entity_poly.entity_id
_entity_poly.type
_entity_poly.pdbx_seq_one_letter_code
_entity_poly.pdbx_strand_id
1 'polypeptide(L)' 'MTNLKIHGEVPLDLDGGLAELRGDCARMVPHWSAPARIVALPVSPSLIHGVTVPSASARMLDAMSDYGD' A
#
# COMPACT_ATOMS: atom_id res chain seq x y z
N MET A 1 22.05 8.11 8.81
CA MET A 1 20.99 7.93 7.80
C MET A 1 21.57 7.11 6.66
N THR A 2 21.38 5.79 6.68
CA THR A 2 21.91 4.91 5.64
C THR A 2 21.03 5.02 4.40
N ASN A 3 21.63 5.49 3.31
CA ASN A 3 21.00 5.69 2.02
C ASN A 3 20.58 4.32 1.45
N LEU A 4 19.27 4.10 1.23
CA LEU A 4 18.78 2.88 0.59
C LEU A 4 19.13 2.95 -0.90
N LYS A 5 20.19 2.26 -1.32
CA LYS A 5 20.49 2.06 -2.74
C LYS A 5 19.42 1.13 -3.32
N ILE A 6 18.42 1.71 -3.99
CA ILE A 6 17.49 0.98 -4.84
C ILE A 6 18.32 0.30 -5.95
N HIS A 7 18.50 -1.02 -5.86
CA HIS A 7 19.15 -1.78 -6.91
C HIS A 7 18.08 -2.26 -7.89
N GLY A 8 18.11 -1.70 -9.10
CA GLY A 8 17.38 -2.19 -10.25
C GLY A 8 16.42 -1.16 -10.83
N GLU A 9 16.84 -0.47 -11.90
CA GLU A 9 15.91 -0.18 -12.99
C GLU A 9 15.67 -1.54 -13.68
N VAL A 10 14.75 -2.33 -13.13
CA VAL A 10 14.04 -3.29 -13.99
C VAL A 10 13.12 -2.40 -14.80
N PRO A 11 13.20 -2.37 -16.14
CA PRO A 11 12.14 -1.79 -16.94
C PRO A 11 10.86 -2.52 -16.52
N LEU A 12 10.00 -1.85 -15.76
CA LEU A 12 8.64 -2.31 -15.61
C LEU A 12 8.09 -2.17 -17.01
N ASP A 13 7.92 -3.29 -17.71
CA ASP A 13 7.14 -3.31 -18.94
C ASP A 13 5.70 -2.98 -18.53
N LEU A 14 5.42 -1.68 -18.41
CA LEU A 14 4.13 -1.15 -17.99
C LEU A 14 3.07 -1.30 -19.09
N ASP A 15 3.48 -1.72 -20.29
CA ASP A 15 2.60 -2.08 -21.40
C ASP A 15 1.94 -3.45 -21.19
N GLY A 16 2.36 -4.18 -20.15
CA GLY A 16 1.78 -5.45 -19.77
C GLY A 16 0.34 -5.36 -19.24
N GLY A 17 -0.52 -6.27 -19.69
CA GLY A 17 -1.93 -6.30 -19.30
C GLY A 17 -2.17 -6.75 -17.85
N LEU A 18 -3.43 -6.66 -17.38
CA LEU A 18 -3.82 -7.04 -16.00
C LEU A 18 -3.40 -8.47 -15.60
N ALA A 19 -3.33 -9.39 -16.56
CA ALA A 19 -2.90 -10.77 -16.32
C ALA A 19 -1.41 -10.84 -15.92
N GLU A 20 -0.55 -10.06 -16.59
CA GLU A 20 0.87 -9.99 -16.29
C GLU A 20 1.10 -9.30 -14.95
N LEU A 21 0.42 -8.18 -14.70
CA LEU A 21 0.47 -7.50 -13.39
C LEU A 21 0.13 -8.45 -12.22
N ARG A 22 -0.89 -9.30 -12.38
CA ARG A 22 -1.23 -10.30 -11.36
C ARG A 22 -0.12 -11.33 -11.15
N GLY A 23 0.56 -11.73 -12.23
CA GLY A 23 1.72 -12.61 -12.19
C GLY A 23 2.90 -11.97 -11.46
N ASP A 24 3.16 -10.68 -11.72
CA ASP A 24 4.17 -9.87 -11.03
C ASP A 24 3.89 -9.77 -9.53
N CYS A 25 2.64 -9.48 -9.15
CA CYS A 25 2.22 -9.48 -7.75
C CYS A 25 2.49 -10.84 -7.09
N ALA A 26 2.10 -11.95 -7.74
CA ALA A 26 2.31 -13.30 -7.21
C ALA A 26 3.80 -13.63 -7.02
N ARG A 27 4.68 -13.19 -7.94
CA ARG A 27 6.14 -13.31 -7.79
C ARG A 27 6.69 -12.53 -6.60
N MET A 28 6.05 -11.41 -6.24
CA MET A 28 6.48 -10.59 -5.11
C MET A 28 6.02 -11.09 -3.74
N VAL A 29 4.92 -11.86 -3.67
CA VAL A 29 4.35 -12.37 -2.41
C VAL A 29 5.39 -13.01 -1.47
N PRO A 30 6.30 -13.90 -1.92
CA PRO A 30 7.25 -14.56 -1.02
C PRO A 30 8.26 -13.62 -0.35
N HIS A 31 8.46 -12.41 -0.89
CA HIS A 31 9.40 -11.43 -0.35
C HIS A 31 8.78 -10.54 0.74
N TRP A 32 7.47 -10.62 0.94
CA TRP A 32 6.77 -9.80 1.91
C TRP A 32 6.48 -10.61 3.17
N SER A 33 6.94 -10.08 4.32
CA SER A 33 6.56 -10.63 5.62
C SER A 33 5.09 -10.32 5.86
N ALA A 34 4.24 -11.35 5.85
CA ALA A 34 2.87 -11.20 6.28
C ALA A 34 2.85 -10.91 7.79
N PRO A 35 2.17 -9.84 8.24
CA PRO A 35 1.97 -9.64 9.66
C PRO A 35 1.22 -10.84 10.24
N ALA A 36 1.53 -11.18 11.49
CA ALA A 36 0.81 -12.24 12.19
C ALA A 36 -0.69 -11.99 12.07
N ARG A 37 -1.45 -13.01 11.67
CA ARG A 37 -2.91 -12.90 11.58
C ARG A 37 -3.46 -12.72 12.98
N ILE A 38 -3.81 -11.49 13.33
CA ILE A 38 -4.50 -11.18 14.58
C ILE A 38 -5.99 -11.37 14.32
N VAL A 39 -6.61 -12.31 15.02
CA VAL A 39 -8.07 -12.36 15.10
C VAL A 39 -8.47 -11.25 16.06
N ALA A 40 -8.80 -10.08 15.52
CA ALA A 40 -9.31 -8.98 16.32
C ALA A 40 -10.67 -9.41 16.91
N LEU A 41 -10.79 -9.32 18.24
CA LEU A 41 -12.08 -9.47 18.89
C LEU A 41 -12.96 -8.25 18.56
N PRO A 42 -14.28 -8.42 18.42
CA PRO A 42 -15.19 -7.28 18.32
C PRO A 42 -14.98 -6.33 19.49
N VAL A 43 -14.73 -5.05 19.19
CA VAL A 43 -14.63 -3.98 20.19
C VAL A 43 -15.82 -3.05 20.05
N SER A 44 -16.21 -2.40 21.15
CA SER A 44 -17.16 -1.29 21.08
C SER A 44 -16.68 -0.24 20.07
N PRO A 45 -17.55 0.33 19.22
CA PRO A 45 -17.18 1.40 18.30
C PRO A 45 -16.48 2.58 19.01
N SER A 46 -16.82 2.85 20.27
CA SER A 46 -16.15 3.89 21.08
C SER A 46 -14.68 3.63 21.36
N LEU A 47 -14.20 2.38 21.20
CA LEU A 47 -12.79 2.00 21.34
C LEU A 47 -12.03 2.05 20.01
N ILE A 48 -12.73 2.22 18.89
CA ILE A 48 -12.10 2.52 17.60
C ILE A 48 -11.75 4.00 17.64
N HIS A 49 -10.56 4.30 18.14
CA HIS A 49 -10.04 5.65 18.13
C HIS A 49 -9.76 6.00 16.66
N GLY A 50 -10.38 7.07 16.18
CA GLY A 50 -10.17 7.55 14.83
C GLY A 50 -8.70 7.85 14.58
N VAL A 51 -8.21 7.49 13.39
CA VAL A 51 -6.90 7.95 12.92
C VAL A 51 -7.02 9.44 12.63
N THR A 52 -6.27 10.26 13.38
CA THR A 52 -6.16 11.69 13.06
C THR A 52 -5.16 11.87 11.93
N VAL A 53 -5.65 12.24 10.76
CA VAL A 53 -4.80 12.56 9.61
C VAL A 53 -4.42 14.04 9.65
N PRO A 54 -3.13 14.41 9.59
CA PRO A 54 -2.72 15.81 9.49
C PRO A 54 -3.30 16.50 8.25
N SER A 55 -3.62 17.78 8.37
CA SER A 55 -4.22 18.56 7.26
C SER A 55 -3.36 18.56 5.99
N ALA A 56 -2.03 18.58 6.12
CA ALA A 56 -1.11 18.50 4.99
C ALA A 56 -1.26 17.18 4.21
N SER A 57 -1.42 16.05 4.90
CA SER A 57 -1.64 14.74 4.28
C SER A 57 -3.01 14.67 3.61
N ALA A 58 -4.05 15.23 4.23
CA ALA A 58 -5.38 15.29 3.63
C ALA A 58 -5.39 16.11 2.32
N ARG A 59 -4.67 17.23 2.28
CA ARG A 59 -4.51 18.07 1.07
C ARG A 59 -3.78 17.37 -0.06
N MET A 60 -2.84 16.48 0.26
CA MET A 60 -2.14 15.68 -0.75
C MET A 60 -3.10 14.71 -1.45
N LEU A 61 -4.05 14.12 -0.71
CA LEU A 61 -5.08 13.22 -1.27
C LEU A 61 -6.14 13.97 -2.08
N ASP A 62 -6.51 15.18 -1.64
CA ASP A 62 -7.44 16.08 -2.36
C ASP A 62 -6.92 16.40 -3.80
N ALA A 63 -5.60 16.43 -3.97
CA ALA A 63 -4.95 16.61 -5.27
C ALA A 63 -4.88 15.34 -6.14
N MET A 64 -5.35 14.18 -5.64
CA MET A 64 -5.37 12.89 -6.36
C MET A 64 -6.80 12.50 -6.74
N SER A 65 -7.49 13.40 -7.45
CA SER A 65 -8.91 13.25 -7.84
C SER A 65 -9.19 12.02 -8.71
N ASP A 66 -8.18 11.47 -9.38
CA ASP A 66 -8.30 10.30 -10.27
C ASP A 66 -8.64 8.98 -9.54
N TYR A 67 -8.65 8.98 -8.19
CA TYR A 67 -8.87 7.78 -7.37
C TYR A 67 -10.18 7.82 -6.55
N GLY A 68 -11.03 8.84 -6.72
CA GLY A 68 -12.14 9.16 -5.81
C GLY A 68 -13.58 8.95 -6.31
N ASP A 69 -13.79 8.60 -7.59
CA ASP A 69 -15.12 8.31 -8.18
C ASP A 69 -15.39 6.80 -8.32
#